data_AF-A0A519LTW3-F1
#
_entry.id   AF-A0A519LTW3-F1
#
_cell.length_a   1.000
_cell.length_b   1.000
_cell.length_c   1.000
_cell.angle_alpha   90.00
_cell.angle_beta   90.00
_cell.angle_gamma   90.00
#
_symmetry.space_group_name_H-M   'P 1'
#
loop_
_entity.id
_entity.type
_entity.pdbx_description
1 polymer ?
#
loop_
_entity_poly.entity_id
_entity_poly.type
_entity_poly.pdbx_seq_one_letter_code
_entity_poly.pdbx_strand_id
1 'polypeptide(L)'
;MNKTYLVFFFALFIVGCNNDDKDVKDEEITYPSTLELTQYEITENVRIFTKDGEVKDQKVINKFINEGFGHNIFQPKGYSSNFEKANVINYKSQDSAVFNWGTFKEKLAVKKVGNEIYFSPKDTVTFFTNEESLLSFIGQMGKYKPYYKFTFVPANPPGHVVKRYSSFVASGNANKLTFNCMSYSVILQRNMMVYGMSENIIYNNGFDNNVLSQLRNGDTLALQNTKLIFEKIKN
;
A
#
# COMPACT_ATOMS: atom_id res chain seq x y z
N MET A 1 39.91 6.67 -61.38
CA MET A 1 40.47 7.28 -60.16
C MET A 1 39.69 8.57 -59.88
N ASN A 2 38.96 8.61 -58.77
CA ASN A 2 38.75 9.78 -57.92
C ASN A 2 37.86 9.34 -56.75
N LYS A 3 38.45 9.22 -55.56
CA LYS A 3 37.75 9.07 -54.29
C LYS A 3 37.76 10.43 -53.61
N THR A 4 36.58 11.02 -53.47
CA THR A 4 36.30 12.09 -52.52
C THR A 4 35.07 11.66 -51.73
N TYR A 5 34.91 12.21 -50.53
CA TYR A 5 33.85 11.97 -49.54
C TYR A 5 34.16 10.87 -48.51
N LEU A 6 35.00 11.20 -47.54
CA LEU A 6 34.80 10.71 -46.18
C LEU A 6 35.44 11.64 -45.14
N VAL A 7 35.00 12.90 -45.09
CA VAL A 7 35.27 13.78 -43.95
C VAL A 7 33.99 14.56 -43.73
N PHE A 8 33.06 14.03 -42.92
CA PHE A 8 32.05 14.78 -42.14
C PHE A 8 31.04 13.81 -41.50
N PHE A 9 31.47 12.80 -40.74
CA PHE A 9 30.52 11.96 -39.99
C PHE A 9 31.05 11.37 -38.68
N PHE A 10 32.04 12.02 -38.04
CA PHE A 10 32.61 11.53 -36.77
C PHE A 10 32.58 12.54 -35.61
N ALA A 11 31.96 13.71 -35.78
CA ALA A 11 31.92 14.76 -34.76
C ALA A 11 30.56 14.92 -34.05
N LEU A 12 29.59 14.03 -34.28
CA LEU A 12 28.22 14.15 -33.74
C LEU A 12 27.83 13.08 -32.71
N PHE A 13 28.77 12.27 -32.22
CA PHE A 13 28.49 11.16 -31.30
C PHE A 13 28.90 11.39 -29.82
N ILE A 14 29.20 12.62 -29.40
CA ILE A 14 29.56 12.93 -27.99
C ILE A 14 28.55 13.89 -27.33
N VAL A 15 27.28 13.84 -27.72
CA VAL A 15 26.19 14.49 -26.99
C VAL A 15 25.11 13.45 -26.74
N GLY A 16 25.24 12.72 -25.64
CA GLY A 16 24.23 11.74 -25.24
C GLY A 16 24.59 11.04 -23.93
N CYS A 17 23.78 11.33 -22.90
CA CYS A 17 23.73 10.67 -21.59
C CYS A 17 24.74 11.13 -20.52
N ASN A 18 24.70 12.42 -20.16
CA ASN A 18 24.71 12.75 -18.73
C ASN A 18 23.29 12.49 -18.19
N ASN A 19 22.97 11.23 -17.91
CA ASN A 19 21.98 10.97 -16.89
C ASN A 19 22.65 11.36 -15.58
N ASP A 20 22.40 12.57 -15.12
CA ASP A 20 22.41 12.87 -13.69
C ASP A 20 21.30 12.04 -13.02
N ASP A 21 21.46 10.71 -13.05
CA ASP A 21 20.97 9.88 -11.97
C ASP A 21 21.80 10.34 -10.78
N LYS A 22 21.26 11.33 -10.08
CA LYS A 22 21.60 11.57 -8.69
C LYS A 22 21.26 10.26 -8.00
N ASP A 23 22.25 9.37 -7.95
CA ASP A 23 22.38 8.35 -6.95
C ASP A 23 22.03 9.04 -5.65
N VAL A 24 20.78 8.84 -5.20
CA VAL A 24 20.38 9.12 -3.85
C VAL A 24 21.34 8.24 -3.08
N LYS A 25 22.43 8.85 -2.58
CA LYS A 25 23.40 8.16 -1.75
C LYS A 25 22.55 7.49 -0.68
N ASP A 26 22.43 6.17 -0.77
CA ASP A 26 21.83 5.34 0.26
C ASP A 26 22.72 5.61 1.48
N GLU A 27 22.34 6.60 2.29
CA GLU A 27 23.05 6.89 3.54
C GLU A 27 23.10 5.57 4.31
N GLU A 28 24.33 5.12 4.59
CA GLU A 28 24.57 3.83 5.20
C GLU A 28 23.85 3.80 6.56
N ILE A 29 22.85 2.92 6.67
CA ILE A 29 22.09 2.80 7.91
C ILE A 29 22.98 2.18 8.96
N THR A 30 23.22 2.91 10.04
CA THR A 30 23.78 2.33 11.26
C THR A 30 22.68 1.55 11.99
N TYR A 31 22.92 0.27 12.24
CA TYR A 31 22.03 -0.60 13.01
C TYR A 31 22.49 -0.71 14.47
N PRO A 32 21.57 -0.83 15.45
CA PRO A 32 20.11 -0.75 15.30
C PRO A 32 19.62 0.68 14.97
N SER A 33 18.46 0.79 14.35
CA SER A 33 17.82 2.08 14.02
C SER A 33 16.32 2.02 14.30
N THR A 34 15.73 3.15 14.67
CA THR A 34 14.30 3.27 14.93
C THR A 34 13.72 4.38 14.07
N LEU A 35 12.64 4.06 13.35
CA LEU A 35 11.80 5.04 12.68
C LEU A 35 10.49 5.17 13.43
N GLU A 36 9.98 6.40 13.52
CA GLU A 36 8.66 6.71 14.08
C GLU A 36 7.76 7.20 12.98
N LEU A 37 6.45 6.92 13.10
CA LEU A 37 5.44 7.53 12.25
C LEU A 37 5.43 9.04 12.51
N THR A 38 5.87 9.83 11.52
CA THR A 38 5.93 11.29 11.62
C THR A 38 4.78 11.96 10.89
N GLN A 39 4.20 11.30 9.90
CA GLN A 39 3.14 11.89 9.09
C GLN A 39 2.17 10.82 8.58
N TYR A 40 0.89 11.18 8.58
CA TYR A 40 -0.15 10.56 7.76
C TYR A 40 -0.70 11.63 6.87
N GLU A 41 -0.82 11.33 5.59
CA GLU A 41 -1.26 12.30 4.60
C GLU A 41 -2.37 11.73 3.75
N ILE A 42 -3.45 12.50 3.62
CA ILE A 42 -4.45 12.29 2.59
C ILE A 42 -3.93 12.83 1.27
N THR A 43 -3.60 11.93 0.34
CA THR A 43 -2.92 12.32 -0.91
C THR A 43 -3.88 12.72 -2.02
N GLU A 44 -5.15 12.34 -1.93
CA GLU A 44 -6.16 12.59 -2.95
C GLU A 44 -7.55 12.87 -2.37
N ASN A 45 -8.39 13.50 -3.18
CA ASN A 45 -9.82 13.60 -2.90
C ASN A 45 -10.44 12.20 -2.98
N VAL A 46 -11.54 11.99 -2.25
CA VAL A 46 -12.32 10.76 -2.35
C VAL A 46 -12.78 10.54 -3.78
N ARG A 47 -12.61 9.32 -4.26
CA ARG A 47 -13.09 8.85 -5.56
C ARG A 47 -14.16 7.80 -5.34
N ILE A 48 -15.20 7.83 -6.17
CA ILE A 48 -16.31 6.88 -6.09
C ILE A 48 -16.37 6.09 -7.38
N PHE A 49 -16.52 4.78 -7.25
CA PHE A 49 -16.61 3.85 -8.36
C PHE A 49 -17.87 3.00 -8.25
N THR A 50 -18.53 2.81 -9.39
CA THR A 50 -19.57 1.81 -9.60
C THR A 50 -19.10 0.85 -10.70
N LYS A 51 -19.93 -0.14 -11.04
CA LYS A 51 -19.67 -1.00 -12.21
C LYS A 51 -19.50 -0.19 -13.51
N ASP A 52 -20.20 0.93 -13.64
CA ASP A 52 -20.20 1.76 -14.84
C ASP A 52 -18.99 2.72 -14.91
N GLY A 53 -18.13 2.70 -13.88
CA GLY A 53 -16.90 3.47 -13.81
C GLY A 53 -16.87 4.47 -12.66
N GLU A 54 -15.98 5.45 -12.78
CA GLU A 54 -15.79 6.46 -11.74
C GLU A 54 -16.86 7.55 -11.84
N VAL A 55 -17.55 7.81 -10.74
CA VAL A 55 -18.50 8.92 -10.61
C VAL A 55 -17.72 10.22 -10.56
N LYS A 56 -18.09 11.19 -11.42
CA LYS A 56 -17.43 12.50 -11.53
C LYS A 56 -18.25 13.66 -10.99
N ASP A 57 -19.54 13.44 -10.68
CA ASP A 57 -20.41 14.48 -10.14
C ASP A 57 -20.06 14.74 -8.66
N GLN A 58 -19.49 15.91 -8.38
CA GLN A 58 -19.06 16.29 -7.04
C GLN A 58 -20.22 16.41 -6.05
N LYS A 59 -21.44 16.74 -6.48
CA LYS A 59 -22.61 16.77 -5.59
C LYS A 59 -22.98 15.37 -5.16
N VAL A 60 -22.95 14.42 -6.09
CA VAL A 60 -23.18 12.99 -5.79
C VAL A 60 -22.09 12.47 -4.87
N ILE A 61 -20.83 12.82 -5.13
CA ILE A 61 -19.70 12.42 -4.27
C ILE A 61 -19.86 12.96 -2.86
N ASN A 62 -20.12 14.26 -2.70
CA ASN A 62 -20.27 14.88 -1.38
C ASN A 62 -21.48 14.32 -0.63
N LYS A 63 -22.61 14.09 -1.33
CA LYS A 63 -23.78 13.44 -0.76
C LYS A 63 -23.44 12.04 -0.26
N PHE A 64 -22.72 11.25 -1.06
CA PHE A 64 -22.33 9.89 -0.70
C PHE A 64 -21.38 9.84 0.51
N ILE A 65 -20.43 10.77 0.59
CA ILE A 65 -19.51 10.88 1.74
C ILE A 65 -20.26 11.30 3.01
N ASN A 66 -21.17 12.28 2.90
CA ASN A 66 -21.84 12.86 4.07
C ASN A 66 -23.06 12.06 4.57
N GLU A 67 -23.78 11.39 3.67
CA GLU A 67 -25.04 10.70 3.97
C GLU A 67 -24.99 9.19 3.74
N GLY A 68 -24.07 8.71 2.88
CA GLY A 68 -24.04 7.32 2.41
C GLY A 68 -23.35 6.35 3.37
N PHE A 69 -22.50 6.83 4.29
CA PHE A 69 -21.78 6.01 5.25
C PHE A 69 -21.83 6.66 6.63
N GLY A 70 -22.34 5.94 7.64
CA GLY A 70 -22.53 6.45 9.01
C GLY A 70 -21.25 6.80 9.79
N HIS A 71 -20.06 6.71 9.16
CA HIS A 71 -18.77 7.01 9.76
C HIS A 71 -17.93 7.89 8.83
N ASN A 72 -17.56 9.10 9.30
CA ASN A 72 -16.75 10.05 8.55
C ASN A 72 -15.26 9.64 8.54
N ILE A 73 -14.93 8.56 7.84
CA ILE A 73 -13.56 8.03 7.72
C ILE A 73 -12.73 8.77 6.66
N PHE A 74 -13.38 9.58 5.83
CA PHE A 74 -12.73 10.35 4.77
C PHE A 74 -12.41 11.74 5.28
N GLN A 75 -11.24 12.23 4.89
CA GLN A 75 -10.76 13.56 5.29
C GLN A 75 -10.44 14.39 4.04
N PRO A 76 -10.42 15.73 4.11
CA PRO A 76 -10.02 16.56 2.98
C PRO A 76 -8.61 16.22 2.50
N LYS A 77 -8.35 16.37 1.19
CA LYS A 77 -6.99 16.24 0.66
C LYS A 77 -6.03 17.19 1.37
N GLY A 78 -4.84 16.70 1.71
CA GLY A 78 -3.83 17.45 2.46
C GLY A 78 -4.07 17.47 3.97
N TYR A 79 -5.16 16.87 4.46
CA TYR A 79 -5.30 16.60 5.88
C TYR A 79 -4.13 15.75 6.37
N SER A 80 -3.56 16.16 7.50
CA SER A 80 -2.51 15.45 8.22
C SER A 80 -2.88 15.44 9.69
N SER A 81 -2.92 14.25 10.30
CA SER A 81 -3.11 14.10 11.74
C SER A 81 -1.76 14.10 12.47
N ASN A 82 -1.78 14.56 13.72
CA ASN A 82 -0.65 14.40 14.64
C ASN A 82 -0.82 13.06 15.37
N PHE A 83 0.18 12.19 15.28
CA PHE A 83 0.15 10.87 15.92
C PHE A 83 0.63 10.95 17.37
N GLU A 84 -0.05 10.22 18.25
CA GLU A 84 0.65 9.70 19.43
C GLU A 84 1.77 8.78 18.92
N LYS A 85 3.00 9.01 19.38
CA LYS A 85 4.27 8.44 18.90
C LYS A 85 4.41 6.90 19.04
N ALA A 86 3.31 6.17 19.17
CA ALA A 86 3.31 4.75 19.49
C ALA A 86 3.69 3.84 18.31
N ASN A 87 3.58 4.32 17.07
CA ASN A 87 3.85 3.53 15.87
C ASN A 87 5.31 3.64 15.46
N VAL A 88 6.09 2.58 15.71
CA VAL A 88 7.54 2.56 15.45
C VAL A 88 8.00 1.32 14.70
N ILE A 89 9.03 1.49 13.86
CA ILE A 89 9.72 0.42 13.14
C ILE A 89 11.15 0.37 13.65
N ASN A 90 11.49 -0.70 14.38
CA ASN A 90 12.81 -0.91 14.95
C ASN A 90 13.61 -1.87 14.08
N TYR A 91 14.51 -1.36 13.26
CA TYR A 91 15.52 -2.16 12.57
C TYR A 91 16.53 -2.71 13.57
N LYS A 92 16.63 -4.04 13.62
CA LYS A 92 17.65 -4.75 14.41
C LYS A 92 18.90 -5.03 13.59
N SER A 93 18.72 -5.27 12.30
CA SER A 93 19.75 -5.52 11.29
C SER A 93 19.19 -5.14 9.92
N GLN A 94 20.00 -5.24 8.87
CA GLN A 94 19.58 -4.96 7.50
C GLN A 94 18.42 -5.84 7.02
N ASP A 95 18.30 -7.06 7.56
CA ASP A 95 17.33 -8.08 7.18
C ASP A 95 16.23 -8.31 8.24
N SER A 96 16.21 -7.54 9.33
CA SER A 96 15.23 -7.73 10.41
C SER A 96 14.74 -6.41 11.01
N ALA A 97 13.41 -6.29 11.09
CA ALA A 97 12.74 -5.19 11.76
C ALA A 97 11.68 -5.71 12.75
N VAL A 98 11.34 -4.90 13.75
CA VAL A 98 10.23 -5.13 14.66
C VAL A 98 9.28 -3.95 14.56
N PHE A 99 8.06 -4.24 14.14
CA PHE A 99 6.98 -3.27 14.07
C PHE A 99 6.27 -3.25 15.41
N ASN A 100 5.98 -2.06 15.90
CA ASN A 100 5.19 -1.83 17.10
C ASN A 100 4.10 -0.83 16.75
N TRP A 101 2.84 -1.29 16.72
CA TRP A 101 1.66 -0.50 16.41
C TRP A 101 0.68 -0.58 17.58
N GLY A 102 0.74 0.38 18.49
CA GLY A 102 -0.04 0.34 19.73
C GLY A 102 0.25 -0.92 20.55
N THR A 103 -0.70 -1.85 20.62
CA THR A 103 -0.57 -3.14 21.33
C THR A 103 -0.03 -4.28 20.45
N PHE A 104 0.04 -4.08 19.14
CA PHE A 104 0.51 -5.09 18.20
C PHE A 104 2.02 -4.98 17.99
N LYS A 105 2.74 -6.09 18.18
CA LYS A 105 4.18 -6.16 17.95
C LYS A 105 4.54 -7.38 17.12
N GLU A 106 5.23 -7.16 16.01
CA GLU A 106 5.58 -8.24 15.08
C GLU A 106 7.02 -8.12 14.59
N LYS A 107 7.74 -9.24 14.57
CA LYS A 107 9.10 -9.33 14.00
C LYS A 107 9.00 -9.75 12.54
N LEU A 108 9.57 -8.93 11.66
CA LEU A 108 9.51 -9.11 10.21
C LEU A 108 10.92 -9.22 9.62
N ALA A 109 11.04 -10.07 8.60
CA ALA A 109 12.18 -10.09 7.70
C ALA A 109 12.09 -8.92 6.72
N VAL A 110 13.23 -8.29 6.44
CA VAL A 110 13.34 -7.15 5.53
C VAL A 110 14.03 -7.58 4.25
N LYS A 111 13.47 -7.22 3.10
CA LYS A 111 14.09 -7.42 1.79
C LYS A 111 13.91 -6.19 0.90
N LYS A 112 15.00 -5.61 0.40
CA LYS A 112 14.97 -4.56 -0.63
C LYS A 112 14.89 -5.20 -2.01
N VAL A 113 13.96 -4.73 -2.85
CA VAL A 113 13.79 -5.14 -4.25
C VAL A 113 13.55 -3.89 -5.08
N GLY A 114 14.58 -3.43 -5.79
CA GLY A 114 14.55 -2.12 -6.48
C GLY A 114 14.29 -0.99 -5.48
N ASN A 115 13.25 -0.19 -5.74
CA ASN A 115 12.84 0.95 -4.91
C ASN A 115 11.87 0.58 -3.79
N GLU A 116 11.55 -0.71 -3.65
CA GLU A 116 10.60 -1.22 -2.67
C GLU A 116 11.31 -1.98 -1.55
N ILE A 117 10.77 -1.86 -0.34
CA ILE A 117 11.23 -2.55 0.85
C ILE A 117 10.08 -3.40 1.37
N TYR A 118 10.28 -4.70 1.37
CA TYR A 118 9.32 -5.71 1.78
C TYR A 118 9.59 -6.11 3.23
N PHE A 119 8.55 -6.08 4.05
CA PHE A 119 8.55 -6.55 5.43
C PHE A 119 7.59 -7.73 5.53
N SER A 120 8.14 -8.93 5.71
CA SER A 120 7.35 -10.17 5.69
C SER A 120 7.54 -10.95 6.99
N PRO A 121 6.49 -11.57 7.55
CA PRO A 121 6.67 -12.46 8.68
C PRO A 121 7.52 -13.65 8.24
N LYS A 122 8.34 -14.17 9.15
CA LYS A 122 9.15 -15.38 8.87
C LYS A 122 8.28 -16.62 8.72
N ASP A 123 7.18 -16.65 9.46
CA ASP A 123 6.22 -17.75 9.48
C ASP A 123 4.88 -17.33 8.88
N THR A 124 4.09 -18.32 8.49
CA THR A 124 2.72 -18.11 8.02
C THR A 124 1.76 -17.93 9.18
N VAL A 125 0.79 -17.02 9.02
CA VAL A 125 -0.38 -17.01 9.89
C VAL A 125 -1.35 -18.09 9.41
N THR A 126 -1.75 -18.97 10.33
CA THR A 126 -2.72 -20.04 10.06
C THR A 126 -4.05 -19.71 10.71
N PHE A 127 -5.13 -19.77 9.95
CA PHE A 127 -6.49 -19.54 10.46
C PHE A 127 -7.52 -20.32 9.64
N PHE A 128 -8.73 -20.45 10.19
CA PHE A 128 -9.86 -21.09 9.53
C PHE A 128 -10.71 -20.03 8.84
N THR A 129 -10.92 -20.17 7.53
CA THR A 129 -11.82 -19.32 6.75
C THR A 129 -12.24 -20.04 5.47
N ASN A 130 -13.18 -19.49 4.69
CA ASN A 130 -13.47 -19.97 3.35
C ASN A 130 -12.65 -19.18 2.30
N GLU A 131 -12.41 -19.79 1.15
CA GLU A 131 -11.65 -19.18 0.05
C GLU A 131 -12.36 -17.93 -0.51
N GLU A 132 -13.69 -17.98 -0.63
CA GLU A 132 -14.51 -16.89 -1.14
C GLU A 132 -14.33 -15.58 -0.35
N SER A 133 -14.23 -15.65 0.98
CA SER A 133 -14.02 -14.46 1.83
C SER A 133 -12.70 -13.77 1.53
N LEU A 134 -11.62 -14.55 1.32
CA LEU A 134 -10.27 -14.01 1.06
C LEU A 134 -10.09 -13.53 -0.38
N LEU A 135 -10.77 -14.19 -1.32
CA LEU A 135 -10.79 -13.80 -2.72
C LEU A 135 -11.91 -12.81 -3.05
N SER A 136 -12.65 -12.35 -2.04
CA SER A 136 -13.66 -11.31 -2.19
C SER A 136 -13.05 -10.02 -2.71
N PHE A 137 -13.89 -9.17 -3.30
CA PHE A 137 -13.51 -7.83 -3.78
C PHE A 137 -12.61 -7.11 -2.78
N ILE A 138 -13.04 -7.06 -1.50
CA ILE A 138 -12.34 -6.37 -0.42
C ILE A 138 -10.95 -6.97 -0.17
N GLY A 139 -10.84 -8.29 -0.15
CA GLY A 139 -9.55 -8.98 0.03
C GLY A 139 -8.56 -8.77 -1.12
N GLN A 140 -9.07 -8.37 -2.30
CA GLN A 140 -8.28 -8.16 -3.50
C GLN A 140 -7.93 -6.69 -3.76
N MET A 141 -8.53 -5.73 -3.05
CA MET A 141 -8.36 -4.29 -3.31
C MET A 141 -6.91 -3.81 -3.22
N GLY A 142 -6.08 -4.45 -2.39
CA GLY A 142 -4.68 -4.07 -2.21
C GLY A 142 -3.80 -4.39 -3.43
N LYS A 143 -2.90 -3.46 -3.77
CA LYS A 143 -1.89 -3.62 -4.82
C LYS A 143 -0.98 -4.82 -4.55
N TYR A 144 -0.53 -4.98 -3.31
CA TYR A 144 0.28 -6.13 -2.90
C TYR A 144 -0.61 -7.17 -2.25
N LYS A 145 -0.92 -8.21 -3.02
CA LYS A 145 -1.84 -9.27 -2.60
C LYS A 145 -1.11 -10.28 -1.72
N PRO A 146 -1.71 -10.70 -0.59
CA PRO A 146 -1.21 -11.83 0.15
C PRO A 146 -1.30 -13.11 -0.70
N TYR A 147 -0.31 -13.99 -0.55
CA TYR A 147 -0.40 -15.35 -1.06
C TYR A 147 -1.09 -16.23 -0.02
N TYR A 148 -2.02 -17.07 -0.50
CA TYR A 148 -2.77 -18.00 0.34
C TYR A 148 -2.50 -19.43 -0.12
N LYS A 149 -2.24 -20.31 0.85
CA LYS A 149 -2.26 -21.76 0.63
C LYS A 149 -3.46 -22.34 1.37
N PHE A 150 -4.42 -22.83 0.60
CA PHE A 150 -5.64 -23.45 1.10
C PHE A 150 -5.42 -24.95 1.34
N THR A 151 -6.04 -25.48 2.39
CA THR A 151 -6.10 -26.92 2.63
C THR A 151 -7.52 -27.23 3.08
N PHE A 152 -8.23 -28.00 2.27
CA PHE A 152 -9.60 -28.41 2.58
C PHE A 152 -9.64 -29.32 3.80
N VAL A 153 -10.56 -29.05 4.72
CA VAL A 153 -10.78 -29.83 5.95
C VAL A 153 -12.27 -30.23 6.00
N PRO A 154 -12.62 -31.47 5.58
CA PRO A 154 -14.00 -31.88 5.36
C PRO A 154 -14.92 -31.78 6.58
N ALA A 155 -14.37 -31.83 7.79
CA ALA A 155 -15.13 -31.98 9.04
C ALA A 155 -15.25 -30.70 9.89
N ASN A 156 -14.67 -29.57 9.46
CA ASN A 156 -14.70 -28.33 10.23
C ASN A 156 -15.21 -27.17 9.35
N PRO A 157 -16.41 -26.59 9.60
CA PRO A 157 -16.78 -25.32 8.99
C PRO A 157 -15.78 -24.24 9.45
N PRO A 158 -15.30 -23.34 8.57
CA PRO A 158 -15.74 -23.03 7.20
C PRO A 158 -15.09 -23.84 6.06
N GLY A 159 -14.48 -24.99 6.35
CA GLY A 159 -14.06 -25.99 5.37
C GLY A 159 -12.61 -25.87 4.90
N HIS A 160 -11.87 -24.82 5.28
CA HIS A 160 -10.46 -24.69 4.93
C HIS A 160 -9.61 -24.21 6.11
N VAL A 161 -8.41 -24.78 6.20
CA VAL A 161 -7.27 -24.18 6.90
C VAL A 161 -6.49 -23.37 5.87
N VAL A 162 -6.25 -22.10 6.18
CA VAL A 162 -5.53 -21.19 5.30
C VAL A 162 -4.22 -20.78 5.93
N LYS A 163 -3.13 -20.94 5.18
CA LYS A 163 -1.85 -20.30 5.48
C LYS A 163 -1.73 -19.01 4.67
N ARG A 164 -1.58 -17.88 5.35
CA ARG A 164 -1.40 -16.56 4.74
C ARG A 164 0.06 -16.14 4.78
N TYR A 165 0.53 -15.65 3.64
CA TYR A 165 1.82 -14.98 3.46
C TYR A 165 1.53 -13.55 3.02
N SER A 166 1.81 -12.57 3.86
CA SER A 166 1.53 -11.16 3.61
C SER A 166 2.78 -10.33 3.84
N SER A 167 2.98 -9.29 3.04
CA SER A 167 4.09 -8.37 3.21
C SER A 167 3.57 -6.94 3.36
N PHE A 168 4.15 -6.17 4.27
CA PHE A 168 4.08 -4.73 4.22
C PHE A 168 5.13 -4.22 3.24
N VAL A 169 4.76 -3.29 2.36
CA VAL A 169 5.65 -2.80 1.31
C VAL A 169 5.75 -1.29 1.43
N ALA A 170 6.96 -0.81 1.67
CA ALA A 170 7.29 0.60 1.68
C ALA A 170 8.10 0.97 0.45
N SER A 171 8.10 2.26 0.14
CA SER A 171 9.08 2.91 -0.74
C SER A 171 10.01 3.81 0.08
N GLY A 172 11.15 4.15 -0.50
CA GLY A 172 12.15 5.03 0.13
C GLY A 172 13.39 4.28 0.57
N ASN A 173 13.94 4.64 1.72
CA ASN A 173 15.17 4.05 2.28
C ASN A 173 14.98 3.80 3.78
N ALA A 174 15.97 3.21 4.45
CA ALA A 174 15.82 2.88 5.87
C ALA A 174 16.01 4.07 6.84
N ASN A 175 16.18 5.29 6.34
CA ASN A 175 16.02 6.52 7.14
C ASN A 175 14.62 7.14 6.97
N LYS A 176 13.95 6.89 5.84
CA LYS A 176 12.60 7.37 5.55
C LYS A 176 11.82 6.37 4.72
N LEU A 177 10.80 5.78 5.32
CA LEU A 177 9.89 4.83 4.67
C LEU A 177 8.54 5.49 4.41
N THR A 178 7.98 5.27 3.23
CA THR A 178 6.62 5.66 2.88
C THR A 178 5.81 4.42 2.56
N PHE A 179 4.76 4.17 3.34
CA PHE A 179 3.76 3.15 3.07
C PHE A 179 2.55 3.81 2.40
N ASN A 180 2.27 3.41 1.16
CA ASN A 180 1.01 3.79 0.52
C ASN A 180 -0.10 2.93 1.12
N CYS A 181 -1.20 3.55 1.48
CA CYS A 181 -2.35 2.92 2.12
C CYS A 181 -3.64 3.47 1.50
N MET A 182 -4.79 3.02 1.99
CA MET A 182 -6.08 3.57 1.58
C MET A 182 -7.14 3.49 2.67
N SER A 183 -8.01 4.47 2.71
CA SER A 183 -9.30 4.38 3.40
C SER A 183 -10.37 4.06 2.36
N TYR A 184 -11.29 3.16 2.70
CA TYR A 184 -12.33 2.76 1.76
C TYR A 184 -13.64 2.47 2.47
N SER A 185 -14.73 2.59 1.71
CA SER A 185 -16.04 2.15 2.11
C SER A 185 -16.76 1.54 0.92
N VAL A 186 -17.34 0.35 1.09
CA VAL A 186 -18.02 -0.41 0.05
C VAL A 186 -19.45 -0.69 0.47
N ILE A 187 -20.39 -0.40 -0.41
CA ILE A 187 -21.78 -0.89 -0.33
C ILE A 187 -21.90 -2.01 -1.35
N LEU A 188 -22.14 -3.23 -0.86
CA LEU A 188 -22.38 -4.39 -1.71
C LEU A 188 -23.89 -4.60 -1.91
N GLN A 189 -24.26 -5.27 -3.02
CA GLN A 189 -25.62 -5.61 -3.44
C GLN A 189 -26.38 -6.50 -2.41
N ARG A 190 -26.74 -5.90 -1.26
CA ARG A 190 -27.58 -6.34 -0.12
C ARG A 190 -27.62 -5.27 0.99
N ASN A 191 -27.21 -4.03 0.70
CA ASN A 191 -26.94 -2.96 1.68
C ASN A 191 -25.93 -3.36 2.76
N MET A 192 -25.06 -4.33 2.48
CA MET A 192 -23.94 -4.64 3.39
C MET A 192 -22.87 -3.58 3.17
N MET A 193 -22.61 -2.83 4.24
CA MET A 193 -21.61 -1.78 4.27
C MET A 193 -20.36 -2.29 4.96
N VAL A 194 -19.22 -2.23 4.27
CA VAL A 194 -17.91 -2.60 4.83
C VAL A 194 -16.96 -1.44 4.61
N TYR A 195 -16.24 -1.06 5.66
CA TYR A 195 -15.26 0.03 5.58
C TYR A 195 -13.93 -0.38 6.21
N GLY A 196 -12.86 0.29 5.78
CA GLY A 196 -11.51 0.13 6.33
C GLY A 196 -10.80 1.48 6.36
N MET A 197 -10.00 1.70 7.42
CA MET A 197 -9.28 2.96 7.65
C MET A 197 -7.82 2.68 7.96
N SER A 198 -6.92 3.34 7.22
CA SER A 198 -5.48 3.08 7.30
C SER A 198 -4.72 3.92 8.34
N GLU A 199 -5.40 4.79 9.08
CA GLU A 199 -4.73 5.73 10.01
C GLU A 199 -3.92 5.01 11.11
N ASN A 200 -4.31 3.80 11.50
CA ASN A 200 -3.68 3.08 12.63
C ASN A 200 -2.93 1.80 12.24
N ILE A 201 -3.25 1.21 11.09
CA ILE A 201 -2.67 -0.03 10.61
C ILE A 201 -2.53 0.11 9.11
N ILE A 202 -1.42 -0.39 8.56
CA ILE A 202 -1.22 -0.45 7.12
C ILE A 202 -2.21 -1.47 6.55
N TYR A 203 -3.35 -0.95 6.09
CA TYR A 203 -4.33 -1.75 5.36
C TYR A 203 -4.07 -1.61 3.87
N ASN A 204 -4.04 -2.76 3.20
CA ASN A 204 -4.11 -2.88 1.75
C ASN A 204 -3.15 -1.91 1.04
N ASN A 205 -1.84 -2.13 1.20
CA ASN A 205 -0.70 -1.32 0.73
C ASN A 205 -0.87 -0.68 -0.69
N GLY A 206 -1.68 0.37 -0.80
CA GLY A 206 -2.11 0.97 -2.06
C GLY A 206 -3.26 0.21 -2.76
N PHE A 207 -4.01 0.93 -3.59
CA PHE A 207 -5.16 0.40 -4.33
C PHE A 207 -4.77 -0.25 -5.68
N ASP A 208 -5.36 -1.40 -6.01
CA ASP A 208 -5.27 -2.07 -7.32
C ASP A 208 -6.48 -1.72 -8.18
N ASN A 209 -6.31 -0.85 -9.18
CA ASN A 209 -7.40 -0.48 -10.09
C ASN A 209 -8.01 -1.67 -10.85
N ASN A 210 -7.29 -2.79 -10.99
CA ASN A 210 -7.81 -3.97 -11.69
C ASN A 210 -9.01 -4.59 -10.97
N VAL A 211 -9.20 -4.33 -9.67
CA VAL A 211 -10.35 -4.87 -8.93
C VAL A 211 -11.67 -4.20 -9.30
N LEU A 212 -11.63 -3.02 -9.93
CA LEU A 212 -12.84 -2.29 -10.31
C LEU A 212 -13.74 -3.09 -11.26
N SER A 213 -13.16 -3.99 -12.07
CA SER A 213 -13.93 -4.86 -12.97
C SER A 213 -14.77 -5.90 -12.21
N GLN A 214 -14.54 -6.10 -10.91
CA GLN A 214 -15.27 -7.05 -10.07
C GLN A 214 -16.52 -6.42 -9.43
N LEU A 215 -16.71 -5.09 -9.53
CA LEU A 215 -17.91 -4.42 -9.04
C LEU A 215 -19.15 -4.93 -9.80
N ARG A 216 -20.18 -5.31 -9.05
CA ARG A 216 -21.46 -5.77 -9.60
C ARG A 216 -22.44 -4.61 -9.75
N ASN A 217 -23.55 -4.86 -10.44
CA ASN A 217 -24.63 -3.88 -10.53
C ASN A 217 -25.13 -3.55 -9.12
N GLY A 218 -25.16 -2.26 -8.77
CA GLY A 218 -25.57 -1.79 -7.45
C GLY A 218 -24.47 -1.78 -6.39
N ASP A 219 -23.26 -2.28 -6.68
CA ASP A 219 -22.11 -2.07 -5.81
C ASP A 219 -21.58 -0.63 -5.95
N THR A 220 -21.09 -0.07 -4.86
CA THR A 220 -20.42 1.25 -4.87
C THR A 220 -19.23 1.24 -3.93
N LEU A 221 -18.06 1.65 -4.43
CA LEU A 221 -16.83 1.83 -3.67
C LEU A 221 -16.54 3.33 -3.56
N ALA A 222 -16.37 3.85 -2.34
CA ALA A 222 -15.65 5.09 -2.08
C ALA A 222 -14.24 4.76 -1.60
N LEU A 223 -13.25 5.47 -2.15
CA LEU A 223 -11.83 5.22 -1.92
C LEU A 223 -11.09 6.55 -1.72
N GLN A 224 -10.10 6.53 -0.84
CA GLN A 224 -9.15 7.62 -0.67
C GLN A 224 -7.75 7.07 -0.39
N ASN A 225 -6.79 7.35 -1.28
CA ASN A 225 -5.40 7.00 -1.06
C ASN A 225 -4.74 7.87 0.01
N THR A 226 -3.99 7.21 0.88
CA THR A 226 -3.28 7.83 2.00
C THR A 226 -1.84 7.35 2.04
N LYS A 227 -0.99 8.06 2.77
CA LYS A 227 0.40 7.66 3.02
C LYS A 227 0.70 7.73 4.51
N LEU A 228 1.49 6.77 4.97
CA LEU A 228 2.14 6.79 6.27
C LEU A 228 3.64 6.97 6.05
N ILE A 229 4.23 7.97 6.68
CA ILE A 229 5.66 8.30 6.56
C ILE A 229 6.33 8.03 7.90
N PHE A 230 7.32 7.15 7.87
CA PHE A 230 8.17 6.83 9.00
C PHE A 230 9.54 7.43 8.78
N GLU A 231 10.05 8.17 9.75
CA GLU A 231 11.37 8.80 9.67
C GLU A 231 12.23 8.41 10.88
N LYS A 232 13.54 8.29 10.64
CA LYS A 232 14.51 7.99 11.68
C LYS A 232 14.50 9.08 12.76
N ILE A 233 14.47 8.65 14.02
CA ILE A 233 14.61 9.57 15.15
C ILE A 233 16.02 10.16 15.12
N LYS A 234 16.12 11.49 15.05
CA LYS A 234 17.38 12.19 15.28
C LYS A 234 17.59 12.26 16.79
N ASN A 235 18.58 11.53 17.29
CA ASN A 235 19.11 11.74 18.64
C ASN A 235 19.91 13.05 18.71
#